data_AF-D6BEV1-F1
#
_entry.id   AF-D6BEV1-F1
#
_cell.length_a   1.000
_cell.length_b   1.000
_cell.length_c   1.000
_cell.angle_alpha   90.00
_cell.angle_beta   90.00
_cell.angle_gamma   90.00
#
_symmetry.space_group_name_H-M   'P 1'
#
loop_
_entity.id
_entity.type
_entity.pdbx_description
1 polymer ?
#
loop_
_entity_poly.entity_id
_entity_poly.type
_entity_poly.pdbx_seq_one_letter_code
_entity_poly.pdbx_strand_id
1 'polypeptide(L)'
;MFKIRYKSHHDVGNIISKFTENLKASKNDFLDLLNTENKNKQLGIYFHTPYCDKICSFCNMNRKQLDNDLEEYTKYLCEEIKKYGAYKFCKTSEIDVVFLVEELLQYLKKNN
;
A
#
# COMPACT_ATOMS: atom_id res chain seq x y z
N MET A 1 -9.52 -16.68 -31.70
CA MET A 1 -8.73 -17.12 -30.53
C MET A 1 -7.32 -16.55 -30.67
N PHE A 2 -6.77 -15.88 -29.65
CA PHE A 2 -5.42 -15.31 -29.74
C PHE A 2 -4.37 -16.41 -29.90
N LYS A 3 -3.32 -16.15 -30.70
CA LYS A 3 -2.22 -17.11 -30.96
C LYS A 3 -1.38 -17.40 -29.71
N ILE A 4 -1.24 -16.42 -28.82
CA ILE A 4 -0.53 -16.54 -27.53
C ILE A 4 -1.35 -15.78 -26.49
N ARG A 5 -1.54 -16.38 -25.31
CA ARG A 5 -2.17 -15.74 -24.14
C ARG A 5 -1.21 -15.84 -22.97
N TYR A 6 -0.66 -14.70 -22.56
CA TYR A 6 0.12 -14.58 -21.33
C TYR A 6 -0.84 -14.67 -20.13
N LYS A 7 -0.50 -15.50 -19.13
CA LYS A 7 -1.44 -15.87 -18.06
C LYS A 7 -1.34 -14.95 -16.85
N SER A 8 -0.21 -14.28 -16.65
CA SER A 8 0.03 -13.38 -15.53
C SER A 8 0.74 -12.10 -15.95
N HIS A 9 0.62 -11.05 -15.12
CA HIS A 9 1.37 -9.81 -15.29
C HIS A 9 2.90 -10.02 -15.18
N HIS A 10 3.34 -11.09 -14.52
CA HIS A 10 4.74 -11.50 -14.49
C HIS A 10 5.21 -12.07 -15.84
N ASP A 11 4.35 -12.77 -16.58
CA ASP A 11 4.70 -13.38 -17.88
C ASP A 11 4.96 -12.33 -18.98
N VAL A 12 4.35 -11.15 -18.84
CA VAL A 12 4.44 -10.05 -19.82
C VAL A 12 5.64 -9.12 -19.52
N GLY A 13 6.25 -9.23 -18.34
CA GLY A 13 7.34 -8.33 -17.91
C GLY A 13 8.53 -8.29 -18.87
N ASN A 14 8.92 -9.44 -19.43
CA ASN A 14 10.03 -9.57 -20.40
C ASN A 14 9.70 -9.05 -21.81
N ILE A 15 8.43 -8.80 -22.10
CA ILE A 15 7.97 -8.27 -23.38
C ILE A 15 7.86 -6.76 -23.27
N ILE A 16 7.21 -6.27 -22.21
CA ILE A 16 7.08 -4.83 -21.93
C ILE A 16 8.47 -4.19 -21.80
N SER A 17 9.41 -4.86 -21.13
CA SER A 17 10.79 -4.37 -20.99
C SER A 17 11.54 -4.16 -22.31
N LYS A 18 11.09 -4.75 -23.42
CA LYS A 18 11.67 -4.52 -24.76
C LYS A 18 11.17 -3.25 -25.42
N PHE A 19 10.01 -2.76 -24.99
CA PHE A 19 9.35 -1.58 -25.57
C PHE A 19 9.40 -0.36 -24.65
N THR A 20 9.75 -0.55 -23.38
CA THR A 20 9.84 0.53 -22.39
C THR A 20 11.07 0.33 -21.52
N GLU A 21 11.84 1.40 -21.29
CA GLU A 21 12.92 1.38 -20.33
C GLU A 21 12.37 1.12 -18.91
N ASN A 22 12.94 0.13 -18.23
CA ASN A 22 12.59 -0.17 -16.84
C ASN A 22 13.25 0.86 -15.91
N LEU A 23 12.64 2.03 -15.79
CA LEU A 23 13.01 3.01 -14.76
C LEU A 23 12.49 2.51 -13.41
N LYS A 24 13.35 1.81 -12.67
CA LYS A 24 13.05 1.39 -11.30
C LYS A 24 13.51 2.48 -10.35
N ALA A 25 12.56 3.15 -9.70
CA ALA A 25 12.86 4.05 -8.60
C ALA A 25 13.48 3.25 -7.44
N SER A 26 14.58 3.75 -6.92
CA SER A 26 15.21 3.28 -5.71
C SER A 26 14.47 3.80 -4.47
N LYS A 27 14.83 3.28 -3.31
CA LYS A 27 14.36 3.82 -2.03
C LYS A 27 14.75 5.28 -1.84
N ASN A 28 15.94 5.68 -2.28
CA ASN A 28 16.40 7.06 -2.12
C ASN A 28 15.61 8.01 -3.01
N ASP A 29 15.31 7.61 -4.26
CA ASP A 29 14.49 8.43 -5.16
C ASP A 29 13.11 8.71 -4.56
N PHE A 30 12.53 7.73 -3.87
CA PHE A 30 11.27 7.92 -3.13
C PHE A 30 11.42 8.89 -1.96
N LEU A 31 12.48 8.77 -1.15
CA LEU A 31 12.72 9.69 -0.04
C LEU A 31 12.99 11.12 -0.52
N ASP A 32 13.72 11.26 -1.63
CA ASP A 32 13.99 12.55 -2.25
C ASP A 32 12.71 13.20 -2.75
N LEU A 33 11.81 12.43 -3.38
CA LEU A 33 10.46 12.90 -3.75
C LEU A 33 9.69 13.42 -2.54
N LEU A 34 9.70 12.70 -1.41
CA LEU A 34 8.99 13.11 -0.20
C LEU A 34 9.53 14.44 0.38
N ASN A 35 10.79 14.78 0.13
CA ASN A 35 11.37 16.06 0.55
C ASN A 35 10.93 17.25 -0.34
N THR A 36 10.22 17.01 -1.44
CA THR A 36 9.71 18.05 -2.35
C THR A 36 8.28 18.48 -2.01
N GLU A 37 7.77 19.51 -2.68
CA GLU A 37 6.36 19.93 -2.54
C GLU A 37 5.45 19.10 -3.43
N ASN A 38 4.26 18.77 -2.92
CA ASN A 38 3.23 18.16 -3.73
C ASN A 38 2.50 19.22 -4.58
N LYS A 39 2.83 19.28 -5.87
CA LYS A 39 2.28 20.30 -6.80
C LYS A 39 0.77 20.17 -7.03
N ASN A 40 0.24 18.95 -7.03
CA ASN A 40 -1.20 18.73 -7.24
C ASN A 40 -2.00 18.76 -5.92
N LYS A 41 -1.29 18.82 -4.79
CA LYS A 41 -1.81 18.70 -3.41
C LYS A 41 -2.57 17.41 -3.11
N GLN A 42 -2.85 16.55 -4.06
CA GLN A 42 -3.66 15.36 -3.84
C GLN A 42 -2.86 14.25 -3.16
N LEU A 43 -3.44 13.65 -2.12
CA LEU A 43 -2.84 12.56 -1.37
C LEU A 43 -3.85 11.45 -1.10
N GLY A 44 -3.64 10.33 -1.78
CA GLY A 44 -4.28 9.05 -1.46
C GLY A 44 -3.41 8.23 -0.51
N ILE A 45 -4.00 7.73 0.57
CA ILE A 45 -3.31 6.88 1.54
C ILE A 45 -3.91 5.49 1.49
N TYR A 46 -3.06 4.47 1.37
CA TYR A 46 -3.47 3.07 1.43
C TYR A 46 -2.79 2.39 2.62
N PHE A 47 -3.59 1.84 3.52
CA PHE A 47 -3.09 1.01 4.60
C PHE A 47 -3.37 -0.45 4.29
N HIS A 48 -2.31 -1.23 4.19
CA HIS A 48 -2.41 -2.67 4.03
C HIS A 48 -2.47 -3.35 5.39
N THR A 49 -3.59 -4.00 5.68
CA THR A 49 -3.90 -4.66 6.95
C THR A 49 -4.02 -6.16 6.72
N PRO A 50 -2.96 -6.95 6.91
CA PRO A 50 -2.94 -8.35 6.51
C PRO A 50 -3.62 -9.30 7.51
N TYR A 51 -4.38 -8.83 8.50
CA TYR A 51 -4.77 -9.63 9.66
C TYR A 51 -6.19 -10.16 9.62
N CYS A 52 -6.34 -11.47 9.44
CA CYS A 52 -7.64 -12.15 9.38
C CYS A 52 -7.95 -12.93 10.65
N ASP A 53 -9.20 -12.88 11.11
CA ASP A 53 -9.69 -13.75 12.20
C ASP A 53 -9.54 -15.24 11.84
N LYS A 54 -9.82 -15.59 10.58
CA LYS A 54 -9.70 -16.95 10.04
C LYS A 54 -9.15 -16.93 8.62
N ILE A 55 -8.27 -17.87 8.32
CA ILE A 55 -7.71 -18.03 6.98
C ILE A 55 -8.68 -18.83 6.09
N CYS A 56 -9.26 -18.16 5.11
CA CYS A 56 -10.04 -18.81 4.06
C CYS A 56 -9.13 -19.60 3.11
N SER A 57 -9.50 -20.83 2.76
CA SER A 57 -8.73 -21.71 1.85
C SER A 57 -8.70 -21.21 0.39
N PHE A 58 -9.68 -20.42 0.00
CA PHE A 58 -9.82 -19.88 -1.36
C PHE A 58 -9.20 -18.49 -1.55
N CYS A 59 -8.79 -17.82 -0.47
CA CYS A 59 -8.22 -16.48 -0.57
C CYS A 59 -6.77 -16.58 -1.08
N ASN A 60 -6.35 -15.66 -1.94
CA ASN A 60 -4.97 -15.62 -2.48
C ASN A 60 -4.23 -14.33 -2.11
N MET A 61 -4.78 -13.53 -1.21
CA MET A 61 -4.17 -12.27 -0.73
C MET A 61 -3.07 -12.54 0.30
N ASN A 62 -2.10 -11.62 0.40
CA ASN A 62 -1.13 -11.62 1.49
C ASN A 62 -1.85 -11.38 2.82
N ARG A 63 -1.84 -12.39 3.69
CA ARG A 63 -2.60 -12.39 4.94
C ARG A 63 -1.94 -13.26 6.00
N LYS A 64 -2.22 -12.92 7.25
CA LYS A 64 -1.76 -13.56 8.47
C LYS A 64 -2.97 -13.74 9.38
N GLN A 65 -3.06 -14.89 10.04
CA GLN A 65 -4.10 -15.09 11.04
C GLN A 65 -3.80 -14.21 12.25
N LEU A 66 -4.83 -13.59 12.80
CA LEU A 66 -4.72 -12.79 14.00
C LEU A 66 -4.53 -13.73 15.20
N ASP A 67 -3.31 -13.75 15.75
CA ASP A 67 -2.96 -14.60 16.91
C ASP A 67 -3.09 -13.85 18.25
N ASN A 68 -3.04 -12.51 18.23
CA ASN A 68 -3.10 -11.58 19.38
C ASN A 68 -3.89 -10.31 18.99
N ASP A 69 -4.10 -9.35 19.90
CA ASP A 69 -4.73 -8.07 19.55
C ASP A 69 -3.93 -7.22 18.54
N LEU A 70 -4.57 -6.17 18.01
CA LEU A 70 -4.00 -5.26 17.00
C LEU A 70 -3.34 -4.02 17.62
N GLU A 71 -3.11 -3.97 18.93
CA GLU A 71 -2.66 -2.74 19.60
C GLU A 71 -1.25 -2.33 19.14
N GLU A 72 -0.31 -3.27 19.11
CA GLU A 72 1.06 -3.02 18.64
C GLU A 72 1.09 -2.57 17.18
N TYR A 73 0.29 -3.23 16.34
CA TYR A 73 0.20 -2.87 14.92
C TYR A 73 -0.44 -1.49 14.72
N THR A 74 -1.46 -1.15 15.50
CA THR A 74 -2.08 0.17 15.48
C THR A 74 -1.09 1.25 15.91
N LYS A 75 -0.30 0.99 16.96
CA LYS A 75 0.76 1.89 17.40
C LYS A 75 1.81 2.09 16.32
N TYR A 76 2.25 1.01 15.67
CA TYR A 76 3.18 1.06 14.54
C TYR A 76 2.65 1.91 13.39
N LEU A 77 1.38 1.72 13.00
CA LEU A 77 0.75 2.54 11.95
C LEU A 77 0.74 4.03 12.33
N CYS A 78 0.39 4.36 13.57
CA CYS A 78 0.42 5.74 14.06
C CYS A 78 1.82 6.36 13.99
N GLU A 79 2.87 5.59 14.30
CA GLU A 79 4.26 6.04 14.22
C GLU A 79 4.70 6.26 12.77
N GLU A 80 4.36 5.34 11.84
CA GLU A 80 4.66 5.51 10.42
C GLU A 80 3.91 6.69 9.81
N ILE A 81 2.64 6.92 10.18
CA ILE A 81 1.88 8.11 9.75
C ILE A 81 2.59 9.39 10.21
N LYS A 82 3.03 9.46 11.47
CA LYS A 82 3.76 10.64 11.99
C LYS A 82 5.08 10.84 11.25
N LYS A 83 5.83 9.77 11.03
CA LYS A 83 7.12 9.79 10.34
C LYS A 83 6.97 10.26 8.90
N TYR A 84 6.06 9.68 8.11
CA TYR A 84 5.85 10.11 6.72
C TYR A 84 5.15 11.47 6.63
N GLY A 85 4.25 11.78 7.56
CA GLY A 85 3.60 13.09 7.66
C GLY A 85 4.56 14.24 7.95
N ALA A 86 5.78 13.97 8.43
CA ALA A 86 6.79 15.00 8.67
C ALA A 86 7.42 15.57 7.39
N TYR A 87 7.35 14.82 6.28
CA TYR A 87 7.94 15.18 5.00
C TYR A 87 7.20 16.34 4.31
N LYS A 88 7.94 17.12 3.51
CA LYS A 88 7.42 18.31 2.82
C LYS A 88 6.27 17.96 1.88
N PHE A 89 6.37 16.83 1.17
CA PHE A 89 5.35 16.37 0.24
C PHE A 89 4.02 16.19 0.94
N CYS A 90 4.01 15.44 2.05
CA CYS A 90 2.83 15.19 2.86
C CYS A 90 2.26 16.46 3.48
N LYS A 91 3.11 17.36 4.02
CA LYS A 91 2.68 18.63 4.62
C LYS A 91 2.05 19.61 3.65
N THR A 92 2.40 19.50 2.36
CA THR A 92 1.85 20.34 1.29
C THR A 92 0.71 19.67 0.53
N SER A 93 0.23 18.53 1.04
CA SER A 93 -0.87 17.78 0.48
C SER A 93 -2.15 17.90 1.32
N GLU A 94 -3.27 17.59 0.69
CA GLU A 94 -4.61 17.45 1.22
C GLU A 94 -5.01 15.98 1.05
N ILE A 95 -5.56 15.36 2.10
CA ILE A 95 -5.93 13.95 2.06
C ILE A 95 -7.29 13.83 1.34
N ASP A 96 -7.27 13.33 0.11
CA ASP A 96 -8.50 13.10 -0.66
C ASP A 96 -9.17 11.79 -0.28
N VAL A 97 -8.37 10.75 -0.04
CA VAL A 97 -8.87 9.40 0.15
C VAL A 97 -7.98 8.58 1.06
N VAL A 98 -8.61 7.82 1.95
CA VAL A 98 -7.96 6.82 2.78
C VAL A 98 -8.60 5.47 2.49
N PHE A 99 -7.80 4.56 1.93
CA PHE A 99 -8.19 3.19 1.68
C PHE A 99 -7.68 2.28 2.80
N LEU A 100 -8.61 1.60 3.45
CA LEU A 100 -8.35 0.59 4.47
C LEU A 100 -8.81 -0.76 3.92
N VAL A 101 -7.95 -1.77 4.01
CA VAL A 101 -8.38 -3.14 3.71
C VAL A 101 -9.19 -3.65 4.92
N GLU A 102 -10.30 -4.31 4.59
CA GLU A 102 -11.56 -4.46 5.34
C GLU A 102 -11.44 -4.84 6.84
N GLU A 103 -10.38 -5.53 7.25
CA GLU A 103 -10.27 -6.09 8.59
C GLU A 103 -9.96 -5.04 9.67
N LEU A 104 -9.18 -4.00 9.37
CA LEU A 104 -8.93 -2.92 10.33
C LEU A 104 -10.17 -2.05 10.54
N LEU A 105 -10.97 -1.85 9.49
CA LEU A 105 -12.25 -1.14 9.59
C LEU A 105 -13.23 -1.88 10.52
N GLN A 106 -13.24 -3.22 10.48
CA GLN A 106 -14.07 -4.01 11.36
C GLN A 106 -13.59 -3.93 12.82
N TYR A 107 -12.28 -3.95 13.07
CA TYR A 107 -11.72 -3.77 14.40
C TYR A 107 -12.02 -2.38 14.99
N LEU A 108 -11.82 -1.31 14.21
CA LEU A 108 -12.08 0.06 14.65
C LEU A 108 -13.58 0.31 14.92
N LYS A 109 -14.47 -0.34 14.17
CA LYS A 109 -15.93 -0.27 14.42
C LYS A 109 -16.39 -1.01 15.66
N LYS A 110 -15.64 -2.02 16.14
CA LYS A 110 -15.98 -2.80 17.34
C LYS A 110 -15.55 -2.12 18.65
N ASN A 111 -14.60 -1.18 18.59
CA ASN A 111 -13.97 -0.55 19.75
C ASN A 111 -14.30 0.95 19.89
N ASN A 112 -15.30 1.44 19.15
CA ASN A 112 -15.95 2.75 19.30
C ASN A 112 -17.44 2.53 19.58
#